data_AF-Q3YBM5-F1
#
_entry.id   AF-Q3YBM5-F1
#
_cell.length_a   1.000
_cell.length_b   1.000
_cell.length_c   1.000
_cell.angle_alpha   90.00
_cell.angle_beta   90.00
_cell.angle_gamma   90.00
#
_symmetry.space_group_name_H-M   'P 1'
#
loop_
_entity.id
_entity.type
_entity.pdbx_description
1 polymer ?
#
loop_
_entity_poly.entity_id
_entity_poly.type
_entity_poly.pdbx_seq_one_letter_code
_entity_poly.pdbx_strand_id
1 'polypeptide(L)'
;FEQSEREQTSVGYALEHYINDTFKFRQNLRYSYNKQDYKYLVFMDLLADSRTMTRRPQIERQTTAEFAVDNQLQADFWTGQLNHTVLTGLDYKRTRIDSRFYMGTVQTKYNLDWVSPVYGLNIKDSDLSLNSSDLTKLDQVGV
;
A
#
# COMPACT_ATOMS: atom_id res chain seq x y z
N PHE A 1 7.74 17.11 12.44
CA PHE A 1 6.81 16.02 12.78
C PHE A 1 5.47 16.44 12.20
N GLU A 2 4.77 15.59 11.42
CA GLU A 2 3.96 15.93 10.23
C GLU A 2 4.78 15.74 8.94
N GLN A 3 4.93 14.47 8.55
CA GLN A 3 5.64 14.03 7.36
C GLN A 3 4.92 12.84 6.74
N SER A 4 4.93 12.78 5.41
CA SER A 4 4.37 11.69 4.61
C SER A 4 5.36 11.35 3.51
N GLU A 5 6.05 10.23 3.64
CA GLU A 5 6.99 9.73 2.64
C GLU A 5 6.49 8.40 2.06
N ARG A 6 6.56 8.28 0.74
CA ARG A 6 6.22 7.05 0.02
C ARG A 6 7.16 6.83 -1.14
N GLU A 7 7.86 5.70 -1.11
CA GLU A 7 8.73 5.22 -2.17
C GLU A 7 8.08 4.02 -2.85
N GLN A 8 8.03 4.05 -4.19
CA GLN A 8 7.40 2.99 -4.98
C GLN A 8 8.35 2.57 -6.10
N THR A 9 8.64 1.28 -6.14
CA THR A 9 9.45 0.66 -7.19
C THR A 9 8.68 -0.49 -7.80
N SER A 10 8.75 -0.65 -9.11
CA SER A 10 8.23 -1.85 -9.77
C SER A 10 9.06 -2.25 -10.97
N VAL A 11 9.12 -3.56 -11.20
CA VAL A 11 9.77 -4.18 -12.36
C VAL A 11 8.85 -5.26 -12.90
N GLY A 12 8.88 -5.48 -14.21
CA GLY A 12 8.03 -6.47 -14.84
C GLY A 12 8.34 -6.62 -16.31
N TYR A 13 7.63 -7.56 -16.94
CA TYR A 13 7.64 -7.74 -18.39
C TYR A 13 6.25 -8.09 -18.89
N ALA A 14 6.08 -7.91 -20.20
CA ALA A 14 4.94 -8.39 -20.95
C ALA A 14 5.46 -9.20 -22.15
N LEU A 15 4.98 -10.43 -22.27
CA LEU A 15 5.26 -11.34 -23.38
C LEU A 15 3.98 -11.52 -24.19
N GLU A 16 4.07 -11.34 -25.50
CA GLU A 16 3.05 -11.81 -26.45
C GLU A 16 3.73 -12.73 -27.46
N HIS A 17 3.16 -13.92 -27.65
CA HIS A 17 3.66 -14.90 -28.59
C HIS A 17 2.51 -15.45 -29.46
N TYR A 18 2.68 -15.31 -30.77
CA TYR A 18 1.81 -15.90 -31.77
C TYR A 18 2.31 -17.33 -32.00
N ILE A 19 1.61 -18.30 -31.43
CA ILE A 19 1.96 -19.72 -31.59
C ILE A 19 1.67 -20.15 -33.03
N ASN A 20 0.52 -19.72 -33.55
CA ASN A 20 0.10 -19.86 -34.95
C ASN A 20 -1.05 -18.87 -35.26
N ASP A 21 -1.70 -19.03 -36.40
CA ASP A 21 -2.83 -18.18 -36.85
C ASP A 21 -4.07 -18.28 -35.94
N THR A 22 -4.18 -19.33 -35.12
CA THR A 22 -5.30 -19.56 -34.21
C THR A 22 -4.96 -19.16 -32.77
N PHE A 23 -3.78 -19.51 -32.28
CA PHE A 23 -3.42 -19.39 -30.88
C PHE A 23 -2.45 -18.26 -30.60
N LYS A 24 -2.83 -17.39 -29.66
CA LYS A 24 -2.00 -16.32 -29.11
C LYS A 24 -1.86 -16.50 -27.61
N PHE A 25 -0.62 -16.52 -27.14
CA PHE A 25 -0.29 -16.59 -25.72
C PHE A 25 0.19 -15.22 -25.23
N ARG A 26 -0.32 -14.79 -24.07
CA ARG A 26 0.15 -13.60 -23.36
C ARG A 26 0.55 -13.98 -21.95
N GLN A 27 1.65 -13.41 -21.49
CA GLN A 27 2.06 -13.50 -20.10
C GLN A 27 2.53 -12.14 -19.60
N ASN A 28 1.93 -11.67 -18.53
CA ASN A 28 2.31 -10.43 -17.86
C ASN A 28 2.82 -10.75 -16.46
N LEU A 29 4.00 -10.24 -16.11
CA LEU A 29 4.57 -10.41 -14.78
C LEU A 29 4.96 -9.05 -14.22
N ARG A 30 4.63 -8.82 -12.95
CA ARG A 30 5.03 -7.62 -12.22
C ARG A 30 5.42 -7.96 -10.79
N TYR A 31 6.56 -7.41 -10.38
CA TYR A 31 6.93 -7.25 -8.98
C TYR A 31 6.87 -5.77 -8.60
N SER A 32 6.26 -5.45 -7.48
CA SER A 32 6.22 -4.10 -6.94
C SER A 32 6.55 -4.07 -5.46
N TYR A 33 7.26 -3.03 -5.05
CA TYR A 33 7.64 -2.76 -3.68
C TYR A 33 7.26 -1.32 -3.32
N ASN A 34 6.61 -1.14 -2.17
CA ASN A 34 6.18 0.14 -1.65
C ASN A 34 6.65 0.26 -0.20
N LYS A 35 7.28 1.39 0.13
CA LYS A 35 7.67 1.74 1.50
C LYS A 35 7.02 3.07 1.87
N GLN A 36 6.36 3.09 3.02
CA GLN A 36 5.65 4.25 3.57
C GLN A 36 6.17 4.56 4.96
N ASP A 37 6.41 5.84 5.24
CA ASP A 37 6.70 6.37 6.58
C ASP A 37 5.85 7.63 6.79
N TYR A 38 4.91 7.54 7.73
CA TYR A 38 4.02 8.62 8.13
C TYR A 38 4.31 9.02 9.56
N LYS A 39 4.42 10.32 9.82
CA LYS A 39 4.61 10.88 11.15
C LYS A 39 3.60 11.98 11.37
N TYR A 40 2.76 11.88 12.40
CA TYR A 40 1.69 12.85 12.61
C TYR A 40 1.30 12.93 14.09
N LEU A 41 0.57 14.00 14.43
CA LEU A 41 -0.03 14.19 15.74
C LEU A 41 -1.53 13.88 15.63
N VAL A 42 -2.00 12.87 16.36
CA VAL A 42 -3.43 12.53 16.41
C VAL A 42 -4.12 13.35 17.50
N PHE A 43 -5.33 13.85 17.22
CA PHE A 43 -6.20 14.44 18.22
C PHE A 43 -6.58 13.41 19.29
N MET A 44 -6.63 13.84 20.55
CA MET A 44 -7.03 12.97 21.67
C MET A 44 -8.27 13.51 22.36
N ASP A 45 -8.23 14.77 22.82
CA ASP A 45 -9.32 15.37 23.60
C ASP A 45 -9.29 16.90 23.50
N LEU A 46 -10.41 17.55 23.81
CA LEU A 46 -10.54 19.00 23.95
C LEU A 46 -10.59 19.36 25.44
N LEU A 47 -9.71 20.26 25.88
CA LEU A 47 -9.68 20.71 27.27
C LEU A 47 -10.91 21.56 27.60
N ALA A 48 -11.18 21.73 28.89
CA ALA A 48 -12.34 22.46 29.42
C ALA A 48 -12.43 23.94 28.96
N ASP A 49 -11.32 24.52 28.49
CA ASP A 49 -11.27 25.86 27.91
C ASP A 49 -11.94 25.94 26.52
N SER A 50 -12.44 24.79 26.00
CA SER A 50 -13.06 24.65 24.68
C SER A 50 -12.17 25.10 23.52
N ARG A 51 -10.86 25.15 23.76
CA ARG A 51 -9.90 25.77 22.85
C ARG A 51 -8.61 24.98 22.66
N THR A 52 -8.13 24.36 23.72
CA THR A 52 -6.88 23.62 23.68
C THR A 52 -7.15 22.16 23.42
N MET A 53 -6.67 21.63 22.30
CA MET A 53 -6.74 20.20 22.02
C MET A 53 -5.44 19.50 22.45
N THR A 54 -5.59 18.35 23.09
CA THR A 54 -4.47 17.45 23.39
C THR A 54 -4.21 16.58 22.16
N ARG A 55 -2.92 16.34 21.89
CA ARG A 55 -2.49 15.53 20.75
C ARG A 55 -1.44 14.52 21.19
N ARG A 56 -1.33 13.45 20.41
CA ARG A 56 -0.36 12.37 20.64
C ARG A 56 0.45 12.09 19.38
N PRO A 57 1.78 12.01 19.45
CA PRO A 57 2.58 11.70 18.27
C PRO A 57 2.49 10.21 17.93
N GLN A 58 2.40 9.93 16.63
CA GLN A 58 2.36 8.59 16.05
C GLN A 58 3.30 8.51 14.85
N ILE A 59 3.89 7.32 14.64
CA ILE A 59 4.62 6.97 13.43
C ILE A 59 4.08 5.66 12.89
N GLU A 60 3.69 5.64 11.62
CA GLU A 60 3.31 4.45 10.89
C GLU A 60 4.36 4.14 9.82
N ARG A 61 4.93 2.95 9.89
CA ARG A 61 5.86 2.44 8.87
C ARG A 61 5.27 1.21 8.25
N GLN A 62 5.15 1.20 6.92
CA GLN A 62 4.63 0.04 6.20
C GLN A 62 5.51 -0.27 5.01
N THR A 63 5.78 -1.56 4.80
CA THR A 63 6.36 -2.06 3.55
C THR A 63 5.42 -3.08 2.93
N THR A 64 5.16 -2.92 1.63
CA THR A 64 4.30 -3.81 0.85
C THR A 64 5.10 -4.32 -0.34
N ALA A 65 5.24 -5.65 -0.42
CA ALA A 65 5.79 -6.34 -1.57
C ALA A 65 4.68 -7.12 -2.26
N GLU A 66 4.57 -6.99 -3.56
CA GLU A 66 3.56 -7.67 -4.37
C GLU A 66 4.19 -8.32 -5.59
N PHE A 67 3.85 -9.58 -5.81
CA PHE A 67 4.17 -10.34 -7.00
C PHE A 67 2.87 -10.72 -7.69
N ALA A 68 2.77 -10.46 -8.99
CA ALA A 68 1.62 -10.84 -9.80
C ALA A 68 2.09 -11.43 -11.13
N VAL A 69 1.44 -12.51 -11.54
CA VAL A 69 1.59 -13.12 -12.86
C VAL A 69 0.23 -13.47 -13.43
N ASP A 70 0.03 -13.12 -14.70
CA ASP A 70 -1.18 -13.39 -15.47
C ASP A 70 -0.78 -14.11 -16.75
N ASN A 71 -1.41 -15.25 -17.02
CA ASN A 71 -1.24 -16.02 -18.24
C ASN A 71 -2.58 -16.12 -18.97
N GLN A 72 -2.59 -15.79 -20.25
CA GLN A 72 -3.80 -15.82 -21.08
C GLN A 72 -3.53 -16.57 -22.37
N LEU A 73 -4.45 -17.45 -22.74
CA LEU A 73 -4.51 -18.11 -24.03
C LEU A 73 -5.75 -17.61 -24.78
N GLN A 74 -5.52 -17.05 -25.96
CA GLN A 74 -6.55 -16.65 -26.90
C GLN A 74 -6.56 -17.62 -28.08
N ALA A 75 -7.74 -18.07 -28.47
CA ALA A 75 -7.98 -18.89 -29.65
C ALA A 75 -8.96 -18.19 -30.60
N ASP A 76 -8.51 -17.85 -31.80
CA ASP A 76 -9.29 -17.22 -32.85
C ASP A 76 -9.53 -18.23 -33.99
N PHE A 77 -10.78 -18.64 -34.21
CA PHE A 77 -11.10 -19.66 -35.21
C PHE A 77 -12.48 -19.47 -35.85
N TRP A 78 -12.66 -20.08 -37.03
CA TRP A 78 -13.88 -19.96 -37.81
C TRP A 78 -14.67 -21.27 -37.77
N THR A 79 -15.98 -21.18 -37.58
CA THR A 79 -16.93 -22.30 -37.74
C THR A 79 -17.93 -21.92 -38.83
N GLY A 80 -17.62 -22.24 -40.08
CA GLY A 80 -18.42 -21.80 -41.24
C GLY A 80 -18.30 -20.29 -41.44
N GLN A 81 -19.43 -19.57 -41.34
CA GLN A 81 -19.47 -18.10 -41.45
C GLN A 81 -19.24 -17.38 -40.11
N LEU A 82 -19.12 -18.13 -39.01
CA LEU A 82 -18.96 -17.58 -37.67
C LEU A 82 -17.49 -17.48 -37.30
N ASN A 83 -17.08 -16.32 -36.76
CA ASN A 83 -15.77 -16.12 -36.16
C ASN A 83 -15.89 -16.19 -34.64
N HIS A 84 -15.04 -16.98 -34.01
CA HIS A 84 -15.00 -17.18 -32.56
C HIS A 84 -13.68 -16.68 -32.00
N THR A 85 -13.75 -15.94 -30.90
CA THR A 85 -12.60 -15.63 -30.04
C THR A 85 -12.88 -16.23 -28.68
N VAL A 86 -12.07 -17.20 -28.27
CA VAL A 86 -12.15 -17.84 -26.96
C VAL A 86 -10.95 -17.38 -26.13
N LEU A 87 -11.21 -16.95 -24.90
CA LEU A 87 -10.20 -16.53 -23.95
C LEU A 87 -10.26 -17.43 -22.71
N THR A 88 -9.11 -17.88 -22.27
CA THR A 88 -8.94 -18.57 -20.99
C THR A 88 -7.64 -18.13 -20.36
N GLY A 89 -7.58 -18.06 -19.04
CA GLY A 89 -6.38 -17.63 -18.35
C GLY A 89 -6.31 -18.14 -16.93
N LEU A 90 -5.14 -17.91 -16.32
CA LEU A 90 -4.89 -18.13 -14.91
C LEU A 90 -4.03 -16.99 -14.41
N ASP A 91 -4.46 -16.36 -13.32
CA ASP A 91 -3.68 -15.34 -12.63
C ASP A 91 -3.34 -15.78 -11.21
N TYR A 92 -2.19 -15.33 -10.74
CA TYR A 92 -1.74 -15.51 -9.37
C TYR A 92 -1.15 -14.21 -8.84
N LYS A 93 -1.58 -13.84 -7.64
CA LYS A 93 -1.09 -12.66 -6.92
C LYS A 93 -0.73 -13.03 -5.49
N ARG A 94 0.43 -12.54 -5.06
CA ARG A 94 0.91 -12.64 -3.69
C ARG A 94 1.29 -11.27 -3.16
N THR A 95 0.73 -10.92 -2.00
CA THR A 95 1.04 -9.67 -1.31
C THR A 95 1.59 -9.97 0.09
N ARG A 96 2.66 -9.27 0.46
CA ARG A 96 3.24 -9.29 1.81
C ARG A 96 3.29 -7.86 2.35
N ILE A 97 2.70 -7.64 3.51
CA ILE A 97 2.64 -6.35 4.18
C ILE A 97 3.31 -6.49 5.56
N ASP A 98 4.32 -5.68 5.84
CA ASP A 98 4.96 -5.55 7.15
C ASP A 98 4.70 -4.13 7.66
N SER A 99 3.94 -4.04 8.76
CA SER A 99 3.47 -2.78 9.33
C SER A 99 3.96 -2.63 10.76
N ARG A 100 4.50 -1.46 11.09
CA ARG A 100 4.96 -1.10 12.43
C ARG A 100 4.33 0.21 12.83
N PHE A 101 3.72 0.20 14.01
CA PHE A 101 3.09 1.37 14.58
C PHE A 101 3.81 1.78 15.85
N TYR A 102 4.23 3.05 15.90
CA TYR A 102 4.88 3.64 17.06
C TYR A 102 4.01 4.75 17.61
N MET A 103 4.01 4.87 18.93
CA MET A 103 3.12 5.77 19.64
C MET A 103 3.86 6.41 20.81
N GLY A 104 3.74 7.73 20.94
CA GLY A 104 4.24 8.45 22.10
C GLY A 104 3.16 8.63 23.17
N THR A 105 3.54 9.18 24.31
CA THR A 105 2.59 9.58 25.36
C THR A 105 2.03 10.97 25.09
N VAL A 106 0.80 11.24 25.53
CA VAL A 106 0.24 12.60 25.56
C VAL A 106 1.08 13.46 26.51
N GLN A 107 1.51 14.63 26.04
CA GLN A 107 2.25 15.61 26.83
C GLN A 107 1.72 17.00 26.52
N THR A 108 1.75 17.90 27.49
CA THR A 108 1.27 19.29 27.35
C THR A 108 1.99 20.04 26.23
N LYS A 109 3.27 19.74 25.98
CA LYS A 109 4.06 20.31 24.87
C LYS A 109 3.52 19.98 23.48
N TYR A 110 2.63 18.99 23.35
CA TYR A 110 1.97 18.62 22.10
C TYR A 110 0.60 19.27 21.93
N ASN A 111 0.07 19.93 22.95
CA ASN A 111 -1.23 20.58 22.86
C ASN A 111 -1.23 21.65 21.77
N LEU A 112 -2.41 21.90 21.21
CA LEU A 112 -2.65 22.96 20.23
C LEU A 112 -3.80 23.83 20.71
N ASP A 113 -3.53 25.09 20.99
CA ASP A 113 -4.56 26.11 21.06
C ASP A 113 -4.88 26.54 19.62
N TRP A 114 -6.11 26.34 19.15
CA TRP A 114 -6.48 26.68 17.77
C TRP A 114 -6.67 28.18 17.52
N VAL A 115 -6.82 29.02 18.55
CA VAL A 115 -6.85 30.49 18.41
C VAL A 115 -5.45 31.11 18.56
N SER A 116 -4.50 30.37 19.12
CA SER A 116 -3.10 30.80 19.28
C SER A 116 -2.13 29.63 19.07
N PRO A 117 -1.99 29.11 17.83
CA PRO A 117 -1.24 27.89 17.57
C PRO A 117 0.28 28.11 17.66
N VAL A 118 0.97 27.15 18.28
CA VAL A 118 2.44 27.09 18.30
C VAL A 118 2.90 25.93 17.43
N TYR A 119 3.70 26.25 16.41
CA TYR A 119 4.25 25.30 15.45
C TYR A 119 5.74 25.02 15.70
N GLY A 120 6.31 24.05 14.99
CA GLY A 120 7.75 23.74 15.07
C GLY A 120 8.13 22.85 16.26
N LEU A 121 7.20 22.00 16.73
CA LEU A 121 7.47 21.05 17.81
C LEU A 121 8.60 20.09 17.41
N ASN A 122 9.64 20.02 18.26
CA ASN A 122 10.72 19.05 18.12
C ASN A 122 10.32 17.73 18.79
N ILE A 123 9.82 16.80 17.99
CA ILE A 123 9.45 15.44 18.41
C ILE A 123 10.45 14.49 17.75
N LYS A 124 11.21 13.76 18.57
CA LYS A 124 12.17 12.78 18.06
C LYS A 124 11.48 11.42 17.90
N ASP A 125 11.83 10.70 16.85
CA ASP A 125 11.35 9.32 16.66
C ASP A 125 11.64 8.42 17.87
N SER A 126 12.76 8.67 18.56
CA SER A 126 13.17 7.95 19.79
C SER A 126 12.23 8.19 20.98
N ASP A 127 11.38 9.22 20.95
CA ASP A 127 10.44 9.52 22.02
C ASP A 127 9.16 8.66 21.93
N LEU A 128 8.99 7.88 20.86
CA LEU A 128 7.86 7.00 20.62
C LEU A 128 8.27 5.53 20.81
N SER A 129 7.41 4.74 21.44
CA SER A 129 7.62 3.30 21.62
C SER A 129 6.87 2.50 20.56
N LEU A 130 7.40 1.32 20.22
CA LEU A 130 6.70 0.37 19.36
C LEU A 130 5.41 -0.08 20.05
N ASN A 131 4.27 0.12 19.40
CA ASN A 131 2.96 -0.26 19.89
C ASN A 131 2.43 -1.54 19.23
N SER A 132 2.61 -1.69 17.91
CA SER A 132 2.33 -2.95 17.20
C SER A 132 3.34 -3.21 16.08
N SER A 133 3.47 -4.49 15.72
CA SER A 133 4.30 -4.96 14.60
C SER A 133 3.60 -6.16 13.97
N ASP A 134 3.05 -5.97 12.78
CA ASP A 134 2.14 -6.90 12.12
C ASP A 134 2.71 -7.34 10.78
N LEU A 135 2.56 -8.63 10.47
CA LEU A 135 2.96 -9.21 9.19
C LEU A 135 1.76 -9.92 8.57
N THR A 136 1.30 -9.42 7.43
CA THR A 136 0.20 -10.02 6.65
C THR A 136 0.75 -10.61 5.35
N LYS A 137 0.27 -11.80 5.00
CA LYS A 137 0.53 -12.46 3.71
C LYS A 137 -0.81 -12.85 3.09
N LEU A 138 -0.99 -12.52 1.82
CA LEU A 138 -2.19 -12.85 1.05
C LEU A 138 -1.77 -13.52 -0.25
N ASP A 139 -2.47 -14.60 -0.58
CA ASP A 139 -2.32 -15.35 -1.83
C ASP A 139 -3.69 -15.43 -2.51
N GLN A 140 -3.75 -15.11 -3.79
CA GLN A 140 -4.96 -15.11 -4.61
C GLN A 140 -4.68 -15.82 -5.93
N VAL A 141 -5.62 -16.65 -6.37
CA VAL A 141 -5.62 -17.32 -7.68
C VAL A 141 -6.92 -16.99 -8.38
N GLY A 142 -6.85 -16.63 -9.66
CA GLY A 142 -8.02 -16.43 -10.53
C GLY A 142 -7.97 -17.30 -11.79
N VAL A 143 -9.15 -17.50 -12.38
CA VAL A 143 -9.40 -18.30 -13.60
C VAL A 143 -10.29 -17.48 -14.54
#